data_AF-A0A653DEX6-F1
#
_entry.id   AF-A0A653DEX6-F1
#
_cell.length_a   1.000
_cell.length_b   1.000
_cell.length_c   1.000
_cell.angle_alpha   90.00
_cell.angle_beta   90.00
_cell.angle_gamma   90.00
#
_symmetry.space_group_name_H-M   'P 1'
#
loop_
_entity.id
_entity.type
_entity.pdbx_description
1 polymer ?
#
loop_
_entity_poly.entity_id
_entity_poly.type
_entity_poly.pdbx_seq_one_letter_code
_entity_poly.pdbx_strand_id
1 'polypeptide(L)'
;MAANSSKMTETSLLSTGKPADFSFRSLKTINVTNFLETIGLEGARYTRVAGVPERGGEGKKFLTKSLWLNNNKLRNFKHVDELVEAVLEYPNELGWIDFSFNYITEIDEIANLDFSPVVHNEKLYPKPAEILKKLKETKM
;
A
#
# COMPACT_ATOMS: atom_id res chain seq x y z
N MET A 1 20.45 -7.13 -35.15
CA MET A 1 20.57 -7.50 -33.72
C MET A 1 19.38 -6.91 -32.99
N ALA A 2 18.38 -7.72 -32.64
CA ALA A 2 17.22 -7.23 -31.88
C ALA A 2 17.63 -7.15 -30.41
N ALA A 3 17.54 -5.97 -29.81
CA ALA A 3 17.75 -5.79 -28.38
C ALA A 3 16.65 -6.57 -27.64
N ASN A 4 17.03 -7.65 -26.98
CA ASN A 4 16.16 -8.41 -26.10
C ASN A 4 15.94 -7.57 -24.84
N SER A 5 14.92 -6.70 -24.86
CA SER A 5 14.50 -5.96 -23.67
C SER A 5 14.00 -6.97 -22.65
N SER A 6 14.81 -7.24 -21.62
CA SER A 6 14.41 -8.09 -20.50
C SER A 6 13.18 -7.48 -19.84
N LYS A 7 12.01 -8.07 -20.04
CA LYS A 7 10.79 -7.71 -19.32
C LYS A 7 11.11 -7.72 -17.82
N MET A 8 10.86 -6.59 -17.15
CA MET A 8 11.00 -6.52 -15.70
C MET A 8 10.04 -7.52 -15.05
N THR A 9 10.51 -8.15 -13.97
CA THR A 9 9.68 -9.05 -13.17
C THR A 9 8.60 -8.27 -12.45
N GLU A 10 7.50 -8.94 -12.12
CA GLU A 10 6.38 -8.35 -11.40
C GLU A 10 6.81 -7.75 -10.05
N THR A 11 7.68 -8.44 -9.32
CA THR A 11 8.29 -7.93 -8.07
C THR A 11 9.08 -6.64 -8.30
N SER A 12 9.84 -6.57 -9.40
CA SER A 12 10.58 -5.35 -9.76
C SER A 12 9.62 -4.21 -10.05
N LEU A 13 8.59 -4.46 -10.88
CA LEU A 13 7.57 -3.48 -11.23
C LEU A 13 6.82 -2.95 -10.00
N LEU A 14 6.45 -3.84 -9.08
CA LEU A 14 5.81 -3.48 -7.81
C LEU A 14 6.71 -2.54 -6.99
N SER A 15 8.01 -2.86 -6.87
CA SER A 15 8.95 -2.10 -6.04
C SER A 15 9.28 -0.71 -6.58
N THR A 16 9.24 -0.53 -7.90
CA THR A 16 9.54 0.74 -8.57
C THR A 16 8.31 1.37 -9.20
N GLY A 17 7.12 0.87 -8.84
CA GLY A 17 5.86 1.27 -9.44
C GLY A 17 5.60 2.76 -9.20
N LYS A 18 5.18 3.46 -10.25
CA LYS A 18 4.63 4.82 -10.10
C LYS A 18 3.43 4.79 -9.16
N PRO A 19 3.00 5.90 -8.55
CA PRO A 19 1.75 5.93 -7.80
C PRO A 19 0.54 5.71 -8.72
N ALA A 20 -0.47 4.99 -8.22
CA ALA A 20 -1.80 4.99 -8.82
C ALA A 20 -2.49 6.32 -8.51
N ASP A 21 -2.54 7.23 -9.49
CA ASP A 21 -2.97 8.62 -9.28
C ASP A 21 -4.47 8.83 -9.54
N PHE A 22 -5.26 8.96 -8.48
CA PHE A 22 -6.68 9.33 -8.53
C PHE A 22 -6.95 10.72 -7.94
N SER A 23 -5.96 11.62 -8.04
CA SER A 23 -6.08 13.00 -7.58
C SER A 23 -7.03 13.85 -8.43
N PHE A 24 -7.63 14.88 -7.82
CA PHE A 24 -8.57 15.80 -8.47
C PHE A 24 -9.76 15.12 -9.18
N ARG A 25 -10.25 14.01 -8.64
CA ARG A 25 -11.46 13.32 -9.12
C ARG A 25 -12.74 13.83 -8.44
N SER A 26 -12.62 14.82 -7.55
CA SER A 26 -13.72 15.36 -6.75
C SER A 26 -14.45 14.30 -5.91
N LEU A 27 -13.74 13.23 -5.51
CA LEU A 27 -14.28 12.16 -4.67
C LEU A 27 -14.74 12.73 -3.33
N LYS A 28 -16.00 12.51 -2.96
CA LYS A 28 -16.57 12.96 -1.67
C LYS A 28 -16.60 11.85 -0.62
N THR A 29 -16.76 10.62 -1.10
CA THR A 29 -16.83 9.38 -0.32
C THR A 29 -16.14 8.29 -1.13
N ILE A 30 -15.67 7.25 -0.45
CA ILE A 30 -15.19 6.04 -1.11
C ILE A 30 -16.34 5.04 -1.13
N ASN A 31 -16.76 4.68 -2.34
CA ASN A 31 -17.68 3.60 -2.62
C ASN A 31 -17.11 2.88 -3.84
N VAL A 32 -16.64 1.65 -3.65
CA VAL A 32 -15.85 0.94 -4.66
C VAL A 32 -16.66 0.68 -5.94
N THR A 33 -17.93 0.30 -5.82
CA THR A 33 -18.81 0.06 -6.98
C THR A 33 -18.92 1.32 -7.85
N ASN A 34 -19.31 2.44 -7.26
CA ASN A 34 -19.43 3.71 -7.97
C ASN A 34 -18.07 4.18 -8.53
N PHE A 35 -16.99 4.04 -7.75
CA PHE A 35 -15.65 4.36 -8.20
C PHE A 35 -15.25 3.57 -9.46
N LEU A 36 -15.47 2.25 -9.48
CA LEU A 36 -15.14 1.41 -10.62
C LEU A 36 -15.99 1.71 -11.85
N GLU A 37 -17.27 2.05 -11.66
CA GLU A 37 -18.19 2.41 -12.75
C GLU A 37 -17.88 3.78 -13.36
N THR A 38 -17.54 4.78 -12.54
CA THR A 38 -17.42 6.18 -12.99
C THR A 38 -16.00 6.60 -13.33
N ILE A 39 -15.01 6.10 -12.61
CA ILE A 39 -13.59 6.45 -12.77
C ILE A 39 -12.85 5.24 -13.32
N GLY A 40 -13.03 4.08 -12.67
CA GLY A 40 -12.33 2.85 -13.00
C GLY A 40 -10.82 2.96 -12.87
N LEU A 41 -10.13 1.86 -13.11
CA LEU A 41 -8.65 1.89 -13.10
C LEU A 41 -8.10 2.73 -14.25
N GLU A 42 -8.80 2.84 -15.37
CA GLU A 42 -8.41 3.70 -16.50
C GLU A 42 -8.54 5.20 -16.17
N GLY A 43 -9.23 5.53 -15.08
CA GLY A 43 -9.25 6.86 -14.51
C GLY A 43 -7.99 7.23 -13.72
N ALA A 44 -6.96 6.39 -13.67
CA ALA A 44 -5.67 6.80 -13.13
C ALA A 44 -5.04 7.89 -14.02
N ARG A 45 -4.50 8.94 -13.40
CA ARG A 45 -3.92 10.08 -14.10
C ARG A 45 -2.51 9.77 -14.56
N TYR A 46 -2.24 10.04 -15.83
CA TYR A 46 -0.92 9.86 -16.43
C TYR A 46 0.03 11.06 -16.20
N THR A 47 -0.51 12.27 -16.17
CA THR A 47 0.28 13.49 -16.45
C THR A 47 1.22 13.92 -15.32
N ARG A 48 0.91 13.61 -14.05
CA ARG A 48 1.70 14.09 -12.90
C ARG A 48 2.95 13.27 -12.62
N VAL A 49 2.95 11.99 -13.01
CA VAL A 49 4.03 11.04 -12.72
C VAL A 49 4.59 10.40 -13.99
N ALA A 50 4.38 11.05 -15.15
CA ALA A 50 4.81 10.59 -16.47
C ALA A 50 4.41 9.13 -16.74
N GLY A 51 3.18 8.76 -16.39
CA GLY A 51 2.73 7.37 -16.47
C GLY A 51 1.57 7.03 -15.55
N VAL A 52 1.05 5.83 -15.77
CA VAL A 52 0.37 5.04 -14.75
C VAL A 52 1.26 3.83 -14.41
N PRO A 53 1.06 3.18 -13.26
CA PRO A 53 1.79 1.96 -12.94
C PRO A 53 1.47 0.83 -13.94
N GLU A 54 2.38 -0.11 -14.09
CA GLU A 54 2.11 -1.34 -14.85
C GLU A 54 1.00 -2.14 -14.16
N ARG A 55 0.36 -3.04 -14.91
CA ARG A 55 -0.75 -3.86 -14.41
C ARG A 55 -0.31 -5.31 -14.22
N GLY A 56 -0.78 -5.94 -13.14
CA GLY A 56 -0.51 -7.33 -12.77
C GLY A 56 -1.65 -8.26 -13.14
N GLY A 57 -1.35 -9.56 -13.16
CA GLY A 57 -2.32 -10.65 -13.20
C GLY A 57 -3.40 -10.57 -14.28
N GLU A 58 -4.50 -11.29 -14.04
CA GLU A 58 -5.70 -11.30 -14.89
C GLU A 58 -6.65 -10.14 -14.54
N GLY A 59 -6.67 -9.72 -13.26
CA GLY A 59 -7.49 -8.61 -12.76
C GLY A 59 -7.02 -7.23 -13.21
N LYS A 60 -5.83 -7.14 -13.84
CA LYS A 60 -5.27 -5.91 -14.38
C LYS A 60 -5.17 -4.78 -13.35
N LYS A 61 -4.99 -5.10 -12.06
CA LYS A 61 -4.79 -4.10 -10.99
C LYS A 61 -3.36 -3.57 -11.05
N PHE A 62 -3.09 -2.47 -10.36
CA PHE A 62 -1.79 -1.80 -10.45
C PHE A 62 -0.71 -2.51 -9.64
N LEU A 63 0.45 -2.69 -10.26
CA LEU A 63 1.70 -3.10 -9.63
C LEU A 63 2.40 -1.86 -9.06
N THR A 64 1.94 -1.44 -7.89
CA THR A 64 2.54 -0.34 -7.14
C THR A 64 2.25 -0.47 -5.67
N LYS A 65 3.10 0.15 -4.85
CA LYS A 65 2.93 0.29 -3.40
C LYS A 65 2.37 1.65 -3.00
N SER A 66 1.96 2.49 -3.97
CA SER A 66 1.57 3.88 -3.73
C SER A 66 0.23 4.24 -4.35
N LEU A 67 -0.66 4.84 -3.56
CA LEU A 67 -1.98 5.31 -3.98
C LEU A 67 -2.11 6.81 -3.71
N TRP A 68 -2.48 7.61 -4.71
CA TRP A 68 -2.70 9.05 -4.53
C TRP A 68 -4.18 9.38 -4.63
N LEU A 69 -4.73 9.94 -3.55
CA LEU A 69 -6.11 10.42 -3.43
C LEU A 69 -6.16 11.92 -3.11
N ASN A 70 -5.04 12.62 -3.32
CA ASN A 70 -4.90 14.01 -2.96
C ASN A 70 -5.76 14.94 -3.83
N ASN A 71 -6.05 16.14 -3.34
CA ASN A 71 -6.92 17.12 -4.03
C ASN A 71 -8.31 16.58 -4.37
N ASN A 72 -8.89 15.75 -3.51
CA ASN A 72 -10.29 15.33 -3.61
C ASN A 72 -11.15 16.10 -2.59
N LYS A 73 -12.33 15.58 -2.26
CA LYS A 73 -13.26 16.18 -1.29
C LYS A 73 -13.65 15.19 -0.19
N LEU A 74 -12.79 14.21 0.09
CA LEU A 74 -13.00 13.18 1.10
C LEU A 74 -13.06 13.82 2.49
N ARG A 75 -13.90 13.27 3.36
CA ARG A 75 -14.08 13.76 4.74
C ARG A 75 -13.61 12.79 5.82
N ASN A 76 -13.40 11.53 5.46
CA ASN A 76 -12.93 10.45 6.32
C ASN A 76 -12.21 9.37 5.49
N PHE A 77 -11.79 8.31 6.16
CA PHE A 77 -11.00 7.21 5.60
C PHE A 77 -11.84 5.93 5.43
N LYS A 78 -13.16 6.02 5.57
CA LYS A 78 -14.05 4.86 5.44
C LYS A 78 -13.88 4.21 4.07
N HIS A 79 -13.77 2.89 4.08
CA HIS A 79 -13.66 2.05 2.88
C HIS A 79 -12.36 2.25 2.06
N VAL A 80 -11.34 2.90 2.63
CA VAL A 80 -10.02 3.02 1.97
C VAL A 80 -9.40 1.64 1.72
N ASP A 81 -9.53 0.73 2.68
CA ASP A 81 -9.15 -0.68 2.57
C ASP A 81 -9.79 -1.35 1.35
N GLU A 82 -11.11 -1.23 1.19
CA GLU A 82 -11.83 -1.78 0.04
C GLU A 82 -11.34 -1.16 -1.29
N LEU A 83 -11.04 0.14 -1.30
CA LEU A 83 -10.50 0.80 -2.48
C LEU A 83 -9.08 0.31 -2.82
N VAL A 84 -8.23 0.13 -1.81
CA VAL A 84 -6.88 -0.41 -1.99
C VAL A 84 -6.97 -1.84 -2.55
N GLU A 85 -7.88 -2.67 -2.04
CA GLU A 85 -8.15 -4.00 -2.57
C GLU A 85 -8.62 -3.97 -4.03
N ALA A 86 -9.46 -3.00 -4.40
CA ALA A 86 -9.94 -2.88 -5.77
C ALA A 86 -8.87 -2.39 -6.76
N VAL A 87 -7.90 -1.61 -6.29
CA VAL A 87 -6.94 -0.87 -7.14
C VAL A 87 -5.59 -1.55 -7.27
N LEU A 88 -5.07 -2.16 -6.20
CA LEU A 88 -3.71 -2.73 -6.15
C LEU A 88 -3.73 -4.24 -6.37
N GLU A 89 -2.73 -4.75 -7.11
CA GLU A 89 -2.54 -6.20 -7.27
C GLU A 89 -2.15 -6.85 -5.94
N TYR A 90 -1.33 -6.17 -5.14
CA TYR A 90 -0.89 -6.62 -3.81
C TYR A 90 -1.29 -5.59 -2.73
N PRO A 91 -2.56 -5.57 -2.27
CA PRO A 91 -3.06 -4.61 -1.28
C PRO A 91 -2.26 -4.55 0.02
N ASN A 92 -1.79 -5.71 0.50
CA ASN A 92 -0.99 -5.84 1.73
C ASN A 92 0.41 -5.22 1.61
N GLU A 93 0.85 -4.89 0.40
CA GLU A 93 2.14 -4.24 0.12
C GLU A 93 2.00 -2.71 -0.01
N LEU A 94 0.84 -2.13 0.32
CA LEU A 94 0.65 -0.68 0.34
C LEU A 94 1.68 -0.04 1.29
N GLY A 95 2.58 0.78 0.72
CA GLY A 95 3.61 1.48 1.46
C GLY A 95 3.34 2.98 1.63
N TRP A 96 2.54 3.58 0.75
CA TRP A 96 2.26 5.02 0.80
C TRP A 96 0.87 5.35 0.28
N ILE A 97 0.17 6.24 1.00
CA ILE A 97 -1.08 6.84 0.56
C ILE A 97 -1.06 8.36 0.74
N ASP A 98 -1.41 9.11 -0.30
CA ASP A 98 -1.47 10.57 -0.26
C ASP A 98 -2.92 11.05 -0.18
N PHE A 99 -3.31 11.58 0.97
CA PHE A 99 -4.62 12.20 1.23
C PHE A 99 -4.58 13.73 1.28
N SER A 100 -3.45 14.37 0.94
CA SER A 100 -3.29 15.81 1.08
C SER A 100 -4.37 16.60 0.31
N PHE A 101 -4.73 17.78 0.81
CA PHE A 101 -5.74 18.65 0.18
C PHE A 101 -7.13 18.00 0.01
N ASN A 102 -7.55 17.18 0.97
CA ASN A 102 -8.95 16.76 1.18
C ASN A 102 -9.61 17.59 2.31
N TYR A 103 -10.85 17.27 2.67
CA TYR A 103 -11.58 17.87 3.81
C TYR A 103 -11.69 16.90 4.98
N ILE A 104 -10.66 16.08 5.19
CA ILE A 104 -10.63 15.08 6.23
C ILE A 104 -10.55 15.79 7.58
N THR A 105 -11.59 15.63 8.39
CA THR A 105 -11.67 16.20 9.74
C THR A 105 -11.63 15.12 10.82
N GLU A 106 -11.85 13.87 10.42
CA GLU A 106 -11.82 12.69 11.29
C GLU A 106 -10.89 11.66 10.65
N ILE A 107 -10.02 11.08 11.47
CA ILE A 107 -9.40 9.80 11.17
C ILE A 107 -10.31 8.78 11.84
N ASP A 108 -10.85 7.83 11.09
CA ASP A 108 -11.66 6.76 11.69
C ASP A 108 -10.83 6.07 12.79
N GLU A 109 -11.53 5.58 13.83
CA GLU A 109 -10.92 4.97 15.00
C GLU A 109 -9.88 3.94 14.57
N ILE A 110 -8.61 4.22 14.87
CA ILE A 110 -7.50 3.42 14.35
C ILE A 110 -7.45 2.14 15.17
N ALA A 111 -8.32 1.18 14.81
CA ALA A 111 -8.61 0.01 15.62
C ALA A 111 -7.38 -0.90 15.89
N ASN A 112 -6.27 -0.70 15.17
CA ASN A 112 -5.07 -1.53 15.26
C ASN A 112 -3.75 -0.76 15.38
N LEU A 113 -3.76 0.55 15.67
CA LEU A 113 -2.51 1.18 16.10
C LEU A 113 -2.31 0.86 17.58
N ASP A 114 -1.47 -0.15 17.82
CA ASP A 114 -0.97 -0.42 19.15
C ASP A 114 -0.02 0.71 19.56
N PHE A 115 -0.59 1.75 20.17
CA PHE A 115 0.16 2.79 20.86
C PHE A 115 0.54 2.36 22.28
N SER A 116 0.46 1.06 22.62
CA SER A 116 1.02 0.60 23.87
C SER A 116 2.46 1.08 23.95
N PRO A 117 2.84 1.77 25.04
CA PRO A 117 4.21 2.19 25.20
C PRO A 117 5.10 0.96 25.08
N VAL A 118 6.15 1.05 24.26
CA VAL A 118 7.20 0.03 24.22
C VAL A 118 7.88 0.02 25.58
N VAL A 119 7.29 -0.71 26.52
CA VAL A 119 7.86 -0.94 27.83
C VAL A 119 8.99 -1.94 27.65
N HIS A 120 10.19 -1.62 28.13
CA HIS A 120 11.35 -2.52 28.17
C HIS A 120 11.13 -3.79 29.05
N ASN A 121 9.87 -4.08 29.41
CA ASN A 121 9.45 -5.11 30.34
C ASN A 121 8.78 -6.30 29.66
N GLU A 122 8.91 -6.48 28.33
CA GLU A 122 8.77 -7.82 27.78
C GLU A 122 9.70 -8.71 28.59
N LYS A 123 9.11 -9.60 29.40
CA LYS A 123 9.87 -10.57 30.18
C LYS A 123 10.69 -11.35 29.15
N LEU A 124 11.99 -11.02 29.05
CA LEU A 124 12.97 -11.87 28.42
C LEU A 124 12.91 -13.18 29.19
N TYR A 125 12.11 -14.13 28.71
CA TYR A 125 12.11 -15.46 29.28
C TYR A 125 13.56 -15.94 29.20
N PRO A 126 14.17 -16.38 30.31
CA PRO A 126 15.51 -16.93 30.26
C PRO A 126 15.50 -18.03 29.21
N LYS A 127 16.40 -17.93 28.23
CA LYS A 127 16.50 -18.96 27.17
C LYS A 127 16.63 -20.32 27.87
N PRO A 128 15.84 -21.33 27.47
CA PRO A 128 15.93 -22.68 28.04
C PRO A 128 17.38 -23.15 28.12
N ALA A 129 17.73 -23.83 29.21
CA ALA A 129 19.11 -24.21 29.53
C ALA A 129 19.77 -25.01 28.39
N GLU A 130 18.97 -25.74 27.60
CA GLU A 130 19.43 -26.46 26.40
C GLU A 130 20.04 -25.52 25.35
N ILE A 131 19.47 -24.33 25.16
CA ILE A 131 19.96 -23.36 24.18
C ILE A 131 21.29 -22.76 24.65
N LEU A 132 21.44 -22.52 25.95
CA LEU A 132 22.67 -21.99 26.54
C LEU A 132 23.84 -22.98 26.46
N LYS A 133 23.58 -24.29 26.57
CA LYS A 133 24.61 -25.33 26.38
C LYS A 133 25.11 -25.37 24.94
N LYS A 134 24.20 -25.42 23.97
CA LYS A 134 24.57 -25.42 22.53
C LYS A 134 25.40 -24.20 22.14
N LEU A 135 25.04 -23.02 22.64
CA LEU A 135 25.78 -21.79 22.36
C LEU A 135 27.20 -21.75 22.96
N LYS A 136 27.43 -22.44 24.08
CA LYS A 136 28.78 -22.57 24.66
C LYS A 136 29.63 -23.56 23.90
N GLU A 137 29.04 -24.65 23.42
CA GLU A 137 29.71 -25.66 22.60
C GLU A 137 30.08 -25.13 21.20
N THR A 138 29.32 -24.19 20.66
CA THR A 138 29.60 -23.59 19.33
C THR A 138 30.62 -22.44 19.39
N LYS A 139 31.01 -22.01 20.60
CA LYS A 139 31.99 -20.92 20.83
C LYS A 139 33.37 -21.41 21.28
N MET A 140 33.57 -22.73 21.38
CA MET A 140 34.89 -23.36 21.47
C MET A 140 35.25 -23.99 20.13
#